data_AF-A0A699XAB3-F1
#
_entry.id   AF-A0A699XAB3-F1
#
_cell.length_a   1.000
_cell.length_b   1.000
_cell.length_c   1.000
_cell.angle_alpha   90.00
_cell.angle_beta   90.00
_cell.angle_gamma   90.00
#
_symmetry.space_group_name_H-M   'P 1'
#
loop_
_entity.id
_entity.type
_entity.pdbx_description
1 polymer ?
#
loop_
_entity_poly.entity_id
_entity_poly.type
_entity_poly.pdbx_seq_one_letter_code
_entity_poly.pdbx_strand_id
1 'polypeptide(L)' 'GWIRDFSEIKTIFKPLYERLDHNYLNDIPGLENPTSEVLVKWIWNELKPLLPELSAIRIHETCTSGCVYRGD' A
#
# COMPACT_ATOMS: atom_id res chain seq x y z
N GLY A 1 -9.19 -14.53 21.02
CA GLY A 1 -7.93 -14.53 20.26
C GLY A 1 -8.03 -13.51 19.14
N TRP A 2 -6.93 -12.88 18.77
CA TRP A 2 -6.85 -11.96 17.62
C TRP A 2 -6.26 -12.69 16.42
N ILE A 3 -6.64 -12.29 15.20
CA ILE A 3 -6.14 -12.92 13.96
C ILE A 3 -4.63 -12.66 13.81
N ARG A 4 -4.20 -11.42 14.04
CA ARG A 4 -2.81 -10.95 14.10
C ARG A 4 -2.77 -9.66 14.92
N ASP A 5 -1.62 -9.33 15.50
CA ASP A 5 -1.42 -8.03 16.14
C ASP A 5 -1.32 -6.91 15.08
N PHE A 6 -2.00 -5.80 15.31
CA PHE A 6 -1.89 -4.60 14.48
C PHE A 6 -0.45 -4.05 14.45
N SER A 7 0.34 -4.27 15.51
CA SER A 7 1.75 -3.86 15.57
C SER A 7 2.60 -4.58 14.53
N GLU A 8 2.32 -5.86 14.24
CA GLU A 8 3.00 -6.64 13.20
C GLU A 8 2.68 -6.10 11.81
N ILE A 9 1.40 -5.77 11.54
CA ILE A 9 0.98 -5.17 10.26
C ILE A 9 1.72 -3.84 10.03
N LYS A 10 1.79 -2.99 11.07
CA LYS A 10 2.52 -1.73 11.00
C LYS A 10 4.01 -1.96 10.72
N THR A 11 4.60 -2.99 11.32
CA THR A 11 6.02 -3.31 11.14
C THR A 11 6.32 -3.81 9.74
N ILE A 12 5.45 -4.66 9.17
CA ILE A 12 5.57 -5.15 7.79
C ILE A 12 5.45 -4.00 6.78
N PHE A 13 4.52 -3.07 7.01
CA PHE A 13 4.30 -1.94 6.10
C PHE A 13 5.35 -0.83 6.23
N LYS A 14 6.07 -0.74 7.36
CA LYS A 14 6.99 0.36 7.67
C LYS A 14 8.04 0.64 6.58
N PRO A 15 8.75 -0.36 6.01
CA PRO A 15 9.75 -0.10 4.96
C PRO A 15 9.12 0.50 3.70
N LEU A 16 7.89 0.12 3.40
CA LEU A 16 7.16 0.64 2.24
C LEU A 16 6.66 2.07 2.51
N TYR A 17 6.15 2.31 3.72
CA TYR A 17 5.77 3.65 4.17
C TYR A 17 6.94 4.64 4.10
N GLU A 18 8.13 4.26 4.57
CA GLU A 18 9.32 5.13 4.55
C GLU A 18 9.78 5.51 3.13
N ARG A 19 9.48 4.67 2.12
CA ARG A 19 9.76 4.98 0.70
C ARG A 19 8.75 5.96 0.11
N LEU A 20 7.53 5.99 0.64
CA LEU A 20 6.43 6.81 0.13
C LEU A 20 6.33 8.16 0.84
N ASP A 21 6.49 8.15 2.16
CA ASP A 21 6.38 9.34 3.01
C ASP A 21 7.53 10.31 2.72
N HIS A 22 7.22 11.60 2.59
CA HIS A 22 8.18 12.67 2.31
C HIS A 22 9.08 12.43 1.07
N ASN A 23 8.65 11.59 0.13
CA ASN A 23 9.37 11.31 -1.12
C ASN A 23 8.54 11.69 -2.34
N TYR A 24 9.22 11.94 -3.46
CA TYR A 24 8.54 12.16 -4.74
C TYR A 24 8.19 10.82 -5.37
N LEU A 25 6.88 10.54 -5.49
CA LEU A 25 6.39 9.22 -5.91
C LEU A 25 6.88 8.81 -7.31
N ASN A 26 7.06 9.77 -8.21
CA ASN A 26 7.49 9.49 -9.59
C ASN A 26 8.93 8.96 -9.68
N ASP A 27 9.76 9.19 -8.66
CA ASP A 27 11.14 8.68 -8.62
C ASP A 27 11.21 7.21 -8.19
N ILE A 28 10.09 6.65 -7.72
CA ILE A 28 10.01 5.26 -7.27
C ILE A 28 9.76 4.37 -8.51
N PRO A 29 10.60 3.36 -8.76
CA PRO A 29 10.41 2.43 -9.87
C PRO A 29 9.02 1.77 -9.83
N GLY A 30 8.27 1.87 -10.93
CA GLY A 30 6.90 1.38 -11.04
C GLY A 30 5.81 2.37 -10.62
N LEU A 31 6.17 3.58 -10.16
CA LEU A 31 5.26 4.68 -9.83
C LEU A 31 5.49 5.92 -10.70
N GLU A 32 6.06 5.74 -11.91
CA GLU A 32 6.32 6.80 -12.89
C GLU A 32 5.06 7.65 -13.21
N ASN A 33 3.88 7.02 -13.14
CA ASN A 33 2.57 7.67 -13.19
C ASN A 33 1.77 7.34 -11.91
N PRO A 34 1.94 8.11 -10.82
CA PRO A 34 1.44 7.74 -9.49
C PRO A 34 -0.04 8.09 -9.30
N THR A 35 -0.93 7.54 -10.12
CA THR A 35 -2.38 7.62 -9.86
C THR A 35 -2.76 6.72 -8.69
N SER A 36 -3.92 6.98 -8.06
CA SER A 36 -4.44 6.16 -6.96
C SER A 36 -4.53 4.67 -7.31
N GLU A 37 -4.89 4.33 -8.55
CA GLU A 37 -5.00 2.95 -9.06
C GLU A 37 -3.64 2.29 -9.29
N VAL A 38 -2.64 3.05 -9.76
CA VAL A 38 -1.28 2.54 -9.95
C VAL A 38 -0.62 2.33 -8.59
N LEU A 39 -0.76 3.30 -7.69
CA LEU A 39 -0.21 3.23 -6.33
C LEU A 39 -0.78 2.05 -5.55
N VAL A 40 -2.10 1.80 -5.61
CA VAL A 40 -2.71 0.69 -4.86
C VAL A 40 -2.24 -0.68 -5.37
N LYS A 41 -2.05 -0.83 -6.69
CA LYS A 41 -1.52 -2.07 -7.29
C LYS A 41 -0.05 -2.26 -6.95
N TRP A 42 0.74 -1.19 -6.94
CA TRP A 42 2.13 -1.23 -6.55
C TRP A 42 2.29 -1.64 -5.09
N ILE A 43 1.55 -1.02 -4.17
CA ILE A 43 1.56 -1.39 -2.74
C ILE A 43 1.09 -2.85 -2.57
N TRP A 44 0.09 -3.29 -3.34
CA TRP A 44 -0.37 -4.68 -3.31
C TRP A 44 0.74 -5.67 -3.67
N ASN A 45 1.47 -5.41 -4.76
CA ASN A 45 2.52 -6.31 -5.23
C ASN A 45 3.68 -6.42 -4.22
N GLU A 46 4.00 -5.33 -3.52
CA GLU A 46 5.05 -5.32 -2.49
C GLU A 46 4.57 -5.97 -1.18
N LEU A 47 3.30 -5.76 -0.78
CA LEU A 47 2.76 -6.28 0.47
C LEU A 47 2.26 -7.72 0.40
N LYS A 48 1.69 -8.18 -0.71
CA LYS A 48 1.07 -9.51 -0.82
C LYS A 48 2.02 -10.67 -0.52
N PRO A 49 3.31 -10.65 -0.92
CA PRO A 49 4.28 -11.67 -0.53
C PRO A 49 4.62 -11.66 0.96
N LEU A 50 4.59 -10.48 1.60
CA LEU A 50 4.91 -10.30 3.03
C LEU A 50 3.69 -10.56 3.93
N LEU A 51 2.50 -10.33 3.42
CA LEU A 51 1.22 -10.47 4.09
C LEU A 51 0.26 -11.30 3.22
N PRO A 52 0.38 -12.64 3.21
CA PRO A 52 -0.46 -13.51 2.39
C PRO A 52 -1.96 -13.35 2.64
N GLU A 53 -2.35 -13.04 3.88
CA GLU A 53 -3.74 -12.77 4.28
C GLU A 53 -4.28 -11.40 3.82
N LEU A 54 -3.47 -10.58 3.14
CA LEU A 54 -3.91 -9.29 2.60
C LEU A 54 -5.10 -9.50 1.66
N SER A 55 -6.22 -8.86 1.99
CA SER A 55 -7.49 -9.00 1.27
C SER A 55 -7.91 -7.72 0.53
N ALA A 56 -7.51 -6.55 1.01
CA ALA A 56 -7.78 -5.27 0.37
C ALA A 56 -6.77 -4.20 0.77
N ILE A 57 -6.46 -3.30 -0.15
CA ILE A 57 -5.77 -2.03 0.14
C ILE A 57 -6.71 -0.90 -0.26
N ARG A 58 -6.77 0.14 0.58
CA ARG A 58 -7.50 1.36 0.32
C ARG A 58 -6.54 2.55 0.36
N ILE A 59 -6.62 3.40 -0.65
CA ILE A 59 -5.87 4.65 -0.76
C ILE A 59 -6.87 5.78 -0.86
N HIS A 60 -6.62 6.86 -0.13
CA HIS A 60 -7.35 8.12 -0.24
C HIS A 60 -6.38 9.19 -0.71
N GLU A 61 -6.61 9.72 -1.91
CA GLU A 61 -5.82 10.85 -2.43
C GLU A 61 -6.28 12.15 -1.79
N THR A 62 -7.60 12.30 -1.59
CA THR A 62 -8.21 13.40 -0.85
C THR A 62 -9.21 12.87 0.16
N CYS A 63 -9.78 13.73 0.99
CA CYS A 63 -10.81 13.34 1.95
C CYS A 63 -12.05 12.71 1.30
N THR A 64 -12.33 13.04 0.02
CA THR A 64 -13.54 12.62 -0.70
C THR A 64 -13.26 11.69 -1.88
N SER A 65 -11.98 11.48 -2.27
CA SER A 65 -11.60 10.58 -3.37
C SER A 65 -10.63 9.50 -2.90
N GLY A 66 -10.81 8.28 -3.41
CA GLY A 66 -9.96 7.16 -3.09
C GLY A 66 -10.22 5.93 -3.96
N CYS A 67 -9.32 4.97 -3.87
CA CYS A 67 -9.35 3.71 -4.60
C CYS A 67 -9.27 2.53 -3.62
N VAL A 68 -9.98 1.45 -3.92
CA VAL A 68 -9.90 0.18 -3.19
C VAL A 68 -9.55 -0.93 -4.16
N TYR A 69 -8.50 -1.69 -3.86
CA TYR A 69 -8.08 -2.85 -4.63
C TYR A 69 -8.13 -4.11 -3.76
N ARG A 70 -8.59 -5.23 -4.32
CA ARG A 70 -8.79 -6.50 -3.60
C ARG A 70 -7.99 -7.68 -4.15
N GLY A 71 -7.09 -7.42 -5.10
CA GLY A 71 -6.54 -8.47 -5.95
C GLY A 71 -7.55 -8.86 -7.02
N ASP A 72 -7.07 -9.06 -8.25
CA ASP A 72 -7.80 -9.75 -9.31
C ASP A 72 -7.66 -11.27 -9.15
#